data_AF-A0A0Q8CBN6-F1
#
_entry.id   AF-A0A0Q8CBN6-F1
#
_cell.length_a   1.000
_cell.length_b   1.000
_cell.length_c   1.000
_cell.angle_alpha   90.00
_cell.angle_beta   90.00
_cell.angle_gamma   90.00
#
_symmetry.space_group_name_H-M   'P 1'
#
loop_
_entity.id
_entity.type
_entity.pdbx_description
1 polymer ?
#
loop_
_entity_poly.entity_id
_entity_poly.type
_entity_poly.pdbx_seq_one_letter_code
_entity_poly.pdbx_strand_id
1 'polypeptide(L)'
;MAKTVQERSAKTARKRVALAEEELRLRVRPGTRQALAELMEWSGITEQGEAMTLMIHHLHALGSAKCQPLLNPPRHVFEPTESVAREFRNKSLLAIQKDPGDVILHPPRM
;
A
#
# COMPACT_ATOMS: atom_id res chain seq x y z
N MET A 1 3.74 -13.10 -49.46
CA MET A 1 4.52 -13.64 -48.32
C MET A 1 3.83 -13.22 -47.03
N ALA A 2 3.45 -14.17 -46.16
CA ALA A 2 2.93 -13.83 -44.84
C ALA A 2 4.07 -13.30 -43.96
N LYS A 3 3.84 -12.19 -43.24
CA LYS A 3 4.86 -11.60 -42.35
C LYS A 3 5.30 -12.59 -41.29
N THR A 4 6.60 -12.65 -41.04
CA THR A 4 7.20 -13.51 -40.02
C THR A 4 6.80 -13.03 -38.62
N VAL A 5 6.90 -13.91 -37.62
CA VAL A 5 6.59 -13.57 -36.22
C VAL A 5 7.52 -12.45 -35.72
N GLN A 6 8.78 -12.43 -36.14
CA GLN A 6 9.77 -11.40 -35.79
C GLN A 6 9.40 -10.03 -36.37
N GLU A 7 8.96 -9.95 -37.62
CA GLU A 7 8.52 -8.69 -38.24
C GLU A 7 7.29 -8.10 -37.54
N ARG A 8 6.36 -8.97 -37.10
CA ARG A 8 5.18 -8.55 -36.34
C ARG A 8 5.57 -8.03 -34.96
N SER A 9 6.44 -8.73 -34.25
CA SER A 9 6.96 -8.31 -32.93
C SER A 9 7.69 -6.96 -33.01
N ALA A 10 8.58 -6.79 -34.01
CA ALA A 10 9.29 -5.54 -34.23
C ALA A 10 8.35 -4.37 -34.56
N LYS A 11 7.28 -4.60 -35.35
CA LYS A 11 6.27 -3.58 -35.63
C LYS A 11 5.54 -3.13 -34.37
N THR A 12 5.15 -4.07 -33.51
CA THR A 12 4.47 -3.76 -32.24
C THR A 12 5.40 -3.01 -31.28
N ALA A 13 6.67 -3.42 -31.19
CA ALA A 13 7.66 -2.74 -30.36
C ALA A 13 7.88 -1.29 -30.81
N ARG A 14 8.00 -1.03 -32.13
CA ARG A 14 8.11 0.33 -32.67
C ARG A 14 6.88 1.19 -32.35
N LYS A 15 5.68 0.60 -32.40
CA LYS A 15 4.44 1.32 -32.08
C LYS A 15 4.39 1.74 -30.60
N ARG A 16 4.80 0.84 -29.68
CA ARG A 16 4.89 1.13 -28.25
C ARG A 16 5.80 2.32 -27.96
N VAL A 17 6.99 2.31 -28.56
CA VAL A 17 7.95 3.43 -28.43
C VAL A 17 7.38 4.72 -28.98
N ALA A 18 6.74 4.67 -30.17
CA ALA A 18 6.17 5.87 -30.80
C ALA A 18 5.01 6.49 -29.99
N LEU A 19 4.25 5.68 -29.26
CA LEU A 19 3.14 6.12 -28.41
C LEU A 19 3.55 6.35 -26.95
N ALA A 20 4.85 6.24 -26.63
CA ALA A 20 5.36 6.28 -25.26
C ALA A 20 4.59 5.35 -24.31
N GLU A 21 4.16 4.18 -24.82
CA GLU A 21 3.46 3.19 -24.03
C GLU A 21 4.40 2.59 -22.99
N GLU A 22 4.06 2.80 -21.71
CA GLU A 22 4.74 2.16 -20.58
C GLU A 22 3.93 0.96 -20.08
N GLU A 23 4.61 -0.15 -19.80
CA GLU A 23 3.96 -1.35 -19.27
C GLU A 23 3.87 -1.28 -17.73
N LEU A 24 2.65 -1.09 -17.21
CA LEU A 24 2.37 -1.18 -15.78
C LEU A 24 2.13 -2.64 -15.36
N ARG A 25 3.07 -3.24 -14.64
CA ARG A 25 2.94 -4.61 -14.11
C ARG A 25 2.67 -4.61 -12.61
N LEU A 26 1.53 -5.18 -12.21
CA LEU A 26 1.12 -5.29 -10.81
C LEU A 26 0.93 -6.75 -10.39
N ARG A 27 1.63 -7.18 -9.32
CA ARG A 27 1.37 -8.46 -8.65
C ARG A 27 0.45 -8.21 -7.47
N VAL A 28 -0.70 -8.90 -7.46
CA VAL A 28 -1.75 -8.67 -6.46
C VAL A 28 -2.08 -9.93 -5.66
N ARG A 29 -2.52 -9.74 -4.42
CA ARG A 29 -3.11 -10.81 -3.58
C ARG A 29 -4.58 -11.07 -3.98
N PRO A 30 -5.18 -12.20 -3.59
CA PRO A 30 -6.56 -12.53 -3.95
C PRO A 30 -7.58 -11.44 -3.59
N GLY A 31 -7.46 -10.81 -2.42
CA GLY A 31 -8.39 -9.75 -2.00
C GLY A 31 -8.38 -8.52 -2.91
N THR A 32 -7.20 -8.06 -3.34
CA THR A 32 -7.09 -6.95 -4.30
C THR A 32 -7.65 -7.33 -5.68
N ARG A 33 -7.45 -8.59 -6.11
CA ARG A 33 -8.03 -9.09 -7.36
C ARG A 33 -9.56 -9.11 -7.30
N GLN A 34 -10.12 -9.55 -6.18
CA GLN A 34 -11.56 -9.56 -5.96
C GLN A 34 -12.14 -8.15 -5.99
N ALA A 35 -11.52 -7.20 -5.26
CA ALA A 35 -11.96 -5.81 -5.27
C ALA A 35 -11.96 -5.20 -6.68
N LEU A 36 -10.96 -5.52 -7.51
CA LEU A 36 -10.95 -5.10 -8.91
C LEU A 36 -12.12 -5.70 -9.70
N ALA A 37 -12.43 -6.98 -9.50
CA ALA A 37 -13.54 -7.65 -10.18
C ALA A 37 -14.91 -7.05 -9.79
N GLU A 38 -15.11 -6.72 -8.52
CA GLU A 38 -16.34 -6.08 -8.03
C GLU A 38 -16.49 -4.67 -8.63
N LEU A 39 -15.42 -3.88 -8.66
CA LEU A 39 -15.43 -2.55 -9.31
C LEU A 39 -15.79 -2.64 -10.80
N MET A 40 -15.25 -3.64 -11.49
CA MET A 40 -15.55 -3.93 -12.88
C MET A 40 -17.02 -4.31 -13.07
N GLU A 41 -17.57 -5.17 -12.21
CA GLU A 41 -18.98 -5.57 -12.24
C GLU A 41 -19.90 -4.37 -12.02
N TRP A 42 -19.64 -3.53 -11.02
CA TRP A 42 -20.46 -2.36 -10.72
C TRP A 42 -20.46 -1.31 -11.83
N SER A 43 -19.37 -1.23 -12.60
CA SER A 43 -19.21 -0.29 -13.70
C SER A 43 -19.57 -0.88 -15.07
N GLY A 44 -19.84 -2.19 -15.15
CA GLY A 44 -20.06 -2.90 -16.41
C GLY A 44 -18.80 -3.00 -17.29
N ILE A 45 -17.61 -2.80 -16.74
CA ILE A 45 -16.33 -2.86 -17.46
C ILE A 45 -15.84 -4.30 -17.50
N THR A 46 -15.56 -4.83 -18.69
CA THR A 46 -15.09 -6.22 -18.85
C THR A 46 -13.57 -6.34 -18.91
N GLU A 47 -12.87 -5.26 -19.26
CA GLU A 47 -11.41 -5.24 -19.42
C GLU A 47 -10.71 -4.60 -18.20
N GLN A 48 -9.81 -5.37 -17.58
CA GLN A 48 -9.06 -4.90 -16.39
C GLN A 48 -8.22 -3.65 -16.67
N GLY A 49 -7.59 -3.61 -17.85
CA GLY A 49 -6.75 -2.47 -18.25
C GLY A 49 -7.57 -1.19 -18.37
N GLU A 50 -8.77 -1.27 -18.95
CA GLU A 50 -9.70 -0.15 -19.06
C GLU A 50 -10.16 0.32 -17.68
N ALA A 51 -10.58 -0.60 -16.81
CA ALA A 51 -10.97 -0.26 -15.44
C ALA A 51 -9.84 0.47 -14.69
N MET A 52 -8.60 -0.01 -14.80
CA MET A 52 -7.44 0.62 -14.17
C MET A 52 -7.14 2.01 -14.74
N THR A 53 -7.16 2.16 -16.06
CA THR A 53 -6.96 3.46 -16.72
C THR A 53 -8.02 4.48 -16.32
N LEU A 54 -9.30 4.08 -16.30
CA LEU A 54 -10.39 4.95 -15.87
C LEU A 54 -10.26 5.32 -14.39
N MET A 55 -9.95 4.37 -13.50
CA MET A 55 -9.71 4.68 -12.08
C MET A 55 -8.62 5.74 -11.91
N ILE A 56 -7.49 5.63 -12.62
CA ILE A 56 -6.40 6.61 -12.55
C ILE A 56 -6.89 8.00 -13.02
N HIS A 57 -7.58 8.07 -14.15
CA HIS A 57 -8.06 9.34 -14.70
C HIS A 57 -9.13 9.99 -13.83
N HIS A 58 -10.10 9.22 -13.34
CA HIS A 58 -11.17 9.72 -12.49
C HIS A 58 -10.60 10.19 -11.15
N LEU A 59 -9.68 9.42 -10.55
CA LEU A 59 -9.02 9.80 -9.32
C LEU A 59 -8.20 11.09 -9.49
N HIS A 60 -7.49 11.25 -10.60
CA HIS A 60 -6.77 12.48 -10.93
C HIS A 60 -7.73 13.67 -11.12
N ALA A 61 -8.87 13.46 -11.79
CA ALA A 61 -9.88 14.50 -12.02
C ALA A 61 -10.53 15.04 -10.73
N LEU A 62 -10.52 14.28 -9.64
CA LEU A 62 -10.96 14.76 -8.32
C LEU A 62 -10.06 15.87 -7.76
N GLY A 63 -8.81 15.98 -8.25
CA GLY A 63 -7.81 16.90 -7.74
C GLY A 63 -7.15 16.44 -6.43
N SER A 64 -5.97 16.98 -6.15
CA SER A 64 -5.09 16.50 -5.08
C SER A 64 -5.78 16.38 -3.71
N ALA A 65 -6.49 17.41 -3.27
CA ALA A 65 -7.11 17.43 -1.94
C ALA A 65 -8.18 16.34 -1.74
N LYS A 66 -8.97 16.04 -2.78
CA LYS A 66 -10.05 15.03 -2.72
C LYS A 66 -9.53 13.62 -2.95
N CYS A 67 -8.45 13.48 -3.72
CA CYS A 67 -7.80 12.21 -3.99
C CYS A 67 -7.00 11.70 -2.77
N GLN A 68 -6.37 12.60 -2.01
CA GLN A 68 -5.44 12.25 -0.94
C GLN A 68 -6.02 11.27 0.12
N PRO A 69 -7.27 11.41 0.59
CA PRO A 69 -7.85 10.44 1.53
C PRO A 69 -8.05 9.04 0.95
N LEU A 70 -8.22 8.89 -0.36
CA LEU A 70 -8.44 7.61 -1.03
C LEU A 70 -7.13 6.81 -1.21
N LEU A 71 -6.00 7.51 -1.29
CA LEU A 71 -4.67 6.90 -1.42
C LEU A 71 -3.97 6.70 -0.07
N ASN A 72 -4.44 7.35 0.98
CA ASN A 72 -3.93 7.18 2.33
C ASN A 72 -4.67 6.04 3.03
N PRO A 73 -4.03 4.88 3.30
CA PRO A 73 -4.68 3.84 4.08
C PRO A 73 -5.10 4.42 5.44
N PRO A 74 -6.27 4.04 5.98
CA PRO A 74 -6.69 4.50 7.29
C PRO A 74 -5.62 4.10 8.31
N ARG A 75 -4.97 5.10 8.89
CA ARG A 75 -4.12 4.86 10.05
C ARG A 75 -5.06 4.71 11.23
N HIS A 76 -5.07 3.54 11.86
CA HIS A 76 -5.66 3.42 13.18
C HIS A 76 -4.81 4.26 14.14
N VAL A 77 -5.26 5.48 14.41
CA VAL A 77 -4.69 6.30 15.47
C VAL A 77 -5.19 5.70 16.78
N PHE A 78 -4.27 5.09 17.53
CA PHE A 78 -4.56 4.62 18.88
C PHE A 78 -4.26 5.73 19.86
N GLU A 79 -5.31 6.36 20.37
CA GLU A 79 -5.24 7.22 21.55
C GLU A 79 -5.80 6.44 22.74
N PRO A 80 -4.99 6.10 23.76
CA PRO A 80 -5.51 5.44 24.95
C PRO A 80 -6.49 6.36 25.66
N THR A 81 -7.57 5.77 26.19
CA THR A 81 -8.49 6.52 27.05
C THR A 81 -7.76 7.01 28.31
N GLU A 82 -8.27 8.08 28.92
CA GLU A 82 -7.65 8.65 30.13
C GLU A 82 -7.51 7.62 31.26
N SER A 83 -8.50 6.72 31.41
CA SER A 83 -8.45 5.65 32.40
C SER A 83 -7.30 4.67 32.14
N VAL A 84 -7.12 4.25 30.89
CA VAL A 84 -6.04 3.34 30.48
C VAL A 84 -4.68 4.03 30.61
N ALA A 85 -4.57 5.29 30.20
CA ALA A 85 -3.33 6.07 30.35
C ALA A 85 -2.93 6.24 31.82
N ARG A 86 -3.91 6.52 32.70
CA ARG A 86 -3.70 6.64 34.14
C ARG A 86 -3.31 5.32 34.78
N GLU A 87 -3.97 4.23 34.41
CA GLU A 87 -3.63 2.90 34.90
C GLU A 87 -2.23 2.48 34.48
N PHE A 88 -1.87 2.70 33.21
CA PHE A 88 -0.53 2.45 32.69
C PHE A 88 0.52 3.24 33.48
N ARG A 89 0.30 4.54 33.72
CA ARG A 89 1.20 5.38 34.51
C ARG A 89 1.40 4.84 35.92
N ASN A 90 0.31 4.49 36.62
CA ASN A 90 0.38 4.00 37.99
C ASN A 90 1.13 2.67 38.09
N LYS A 91 0.86 1.73 37.17
CA LYS A 91 1.54 0.43 37.11
C LYS A 91 3.03 0.58 36.77
N SER A 92 3.38 1.47 35.85
CA SER A 92 4.77 1.77 35.51
C SER A 92 5.56 2.32 36.70
N LEU A 93 4.96 3.22 37.48
CA LEU A 93 5.60 3.74 38.71
C LEU A 93 5.83 2.65 39.75
N LEU A 94 4.86 1.74 39.95
CA LEU A 94 5.01 0.61 40.86
C LEU A 94 6.09 -0.37 40.39
N ALA A 95 6.23 -0.58 39.08
CA ALA A 95 7.28 -1.42 38.53
C ALA A 95 8.68 -0.84 38.78
N ILE A 96 8.86 0.47 38.52
CA ILE A 96 10.14 1.17 38.77
C ILE A 96 10.53 1.10 40.25
N GLN A 97 9.57 1.19 41.17
CA GLN A 97 9.86 1.11 42.61
C GLN A 97 10.25 -0.30 43.07
N LYS A 98 9.82 -1.34 42.34
CA LYS A 98 10.09 -2.74 42.68
C LYS A 98 11.40 -3.25 42.11
N ASP A 99 11.94 -2.60 41.08
CA ASP A 99 13.20 -2.97 40.47
C ASP A 99 14.35 -2.15 41.10
N PRO A 100 15.27 -2.77 41.88
CA PRO A 100 16.43 -2.06 42.44
C PRO A 100 17.46 -1.65 41.36
N GLY A 101 17.21 -1.96 40.08
CA GLY A 101 18.11 -1.70 38.96
C GLY A 101 19.10 -2.84 38.74
N ASP A 102 19.82 -2.78 37.61
CA ASP A 102 20.83 -3.78 37.27
C ASP A 102 21.94 -3.84 38.33
N VAL A 103 22.24 -5.05 38.82
CA VAL A 103 23.38 -5.28 39.71
C VAL A 103 24.67 -5.13 38.91
N ILE A 104 25.43 -4.05 39.18
CA ILE A 104 26.75 -3.86 38.57
C ILE A 104 27.72 -4.87 39.18
N LEU A 105 28.03 -5.93 38.43
CA LEU A 105 29.06 -6.89 38.80
C LEU A 105 30.44 -6.29 38.46
N HIS A 106 31.19 -5.89 39.49
CA HIS A 106 32.60 -5.52 39.30
C HIS A 106 33.45 -6.80 39.10
N PRO A 107 34.43 -6.79 38.19
CA PRO A 107 35.32 -7.93 38.01
C PRO A 107 36.08 -8.20 39.32
N PRO A 108 36.25 -9.47 39.72
CA PRO A 108 36.95 -9.81 40.95
C PRO A 108 38.39 -9.30 40.90
N ARG A 109 38.82 -8.59 41.95
CA ARG A 109 40.20 -8.12 42.08
C ARG A 109 41.13 -9.32 42.28
N MET A 110 42.09 -9.49 41.37
CA MET A 110 43.22 -10.42 41.50
C MET A 110 44.17 -9.98 42.61
#